data_AF-A0A246SFR2-F1
#
_entry.id   AF-A0A246SFR2-F1
#
_cell.length_a   1.000
_cell.length_b   1.000
_cell.length_c   1.000
_cell.angle_alpha   90.00
_cell.angle_beta   90.00
_cell.angle_gamma   90.00
#
_symmetry.space_group_name_H-M   'P 1'
#
loop_
_entity.id
_entity.type
_entity.pdbx_description
1 polymer ?
#
loop_
_entity_poly.entity_id
_entity_poly.type
_entity_poly.pdbx_seq_one_letter_code
_entity_poly.pdbx_strand_id
1 'polypeptide(L)'
;MLKLLLALSMSVLCVSPLQAEDIHPVAKSCQPGAMQAHCERWTKDFKTALERAHKGDHGAQVIVALCLSSGCHGAVTIDRVASCSWHLVIANSGAATVLDASNLRDTCRPMTTAQKDEARALSGDLVQKIYKRAPAATDQM
;
A
#
# COMPACT_ATOMS: atom_id res chain seq x y z
N MET A 1 19.88 -54.12 32.30
CA MET A 1 20.50 -53.48 31.12
C MET A 1 19.44 -52.62 30.43
N LEU A 2 19.20 -51.40 30.92
CA LEU A 2 18.19 -50.49 30.37
C LEU A 2 18.89 -49.50 29.42
N LYS A 3 18.72 -49.69 28.11
CA LYS A 3 19.23 -48.77 27.09
C LYS A 3 18.24 -47.61 26.93
N LEU A 4 18.58 -46.44 27.47
CA LEU A 4 17.90 -45.19 27.11
C LEU A 4 18.32 -44.78 25.71
N LEU A 5 17.38 -44.73 24.77
CA LEU A 5 17.55 -44.08 23.47
C LEU A 5 17.02 -42.65 23.60
N LEU A 6 17.92 -41.66 23.61
CA LEU A 6 17.56 -40.25 23.43
C LEU A 6 17.13 -40.05 21.97
N ALA A 7 15.84 -39.80 21.76
CA ALA A 7 15.34 -39.23 20.52
C ALA A 7 15.26 -37.71 20.68
N LEU A 8 16.28 -37.00 20.18
CA LEU A 8 16.23 -35.54 20.00
C LEU A 8 15.36 -35.24 18.77
N SER A 9 14.07 -35.01 18.98
CA SER A 9 13.20 -34.43 17.96
C SER A 9 13.47 -32.92 17.90
N MET A 10 14.39 -32.48 17.04
CA MET A 10 14.45 -31.09 16.62
C MET A 10 13.30 -30.84 15.64
N SER A 11 12.16 -30.40 16.17
CA SER A 11 11.11 -29.76 15.38
C SER A 11 11.64 -28.41 14.89
N VAL A 12 12.13 -28.40 13.65
CA VAL A 12 12.37 -27.16 12.92
C VAL A 12 11.01 -26.51 12.70
N LEU A 13 10.70 -25.49 13.49
CA LEU A 13 9.62 -24.57 13.20
C LEU A 13 10.04 -23.77 11.96
N CYS A 14 9.64 -24.24 10.79
CA CYS A 14 9.63 -23.42 9.58
C CYS A 14 8.59 -22.32 9.77
N VAL A 15 8.93 -21.27 10.50
CA VAL A 15 8.23 -20.00 10.40
C VAL A 15 8.68 -19.44 9.06
N SER A 16 7.87 -19.65 8.02
CA SER A 16 8.05 -18.93 6.76
C SER A 16 8.10 -17.43 7.09
N PRO A 17 9.13 -16.68 6.65
CA PRO A 17 9.01 -15.23 6.69
C PRO A 17 7.80 -14.89 5.84
N LEU A 18 6.77 -14.32 6.46
CA LEU A 18 5.70 -13.65 5.75
C LEU A 18 6.41 -12.52 4.99
N GLN A 19 6.76 -12.76 3.73
CA GLN A 19 7.36 -11.74 2.91
C GLN A 19 6.33 -10.61 2.86
N ALA A 20 6.71 -9.44 3.36
CA ALA A 20 5.96 -8.19 3.19
C ALA A 20 6.08 -7.70 1.73
N GLU A 21 5.95 -8.64 0.80
CA GLU A 21 6.29 -8.54 -0.61
C GLU A 21 5.24 -9.30 -1.38
N ASP A 22 4.01 -8.83 -1.26
CA ASP A 22 2.98 -8.88 -2.28
C ASP A 22 1.95 -7.87 -1.84
N ILE A 23 2.08 -6.63 -2.30
CA ILE A 23 0.87 -5.83 -2.48
C ILE A 23 0.04 -6.66 -3.46
N HIS A 24 -0.95 -7.39 -2.94
CA HIS A 24 -1.90 -8.23 -3.67
C HIS A 24 -2.17 -7.65 -5.04
N PRO A 25 -2.21 -8.43 -6.14
CA PRO A 25 -2.19 -7.90 -7.50
C PRO A 25 -3.20 -6.77 -7.65
N VAL A 26 -2.70 -5.54 -7.53
CA VAL A 26 -3.54 -4.35 -7.49
C VAL A 26 -4.13 -4.16 -8.87
N ALA A 27 -3.36 -4.51 -9.89
CA ALA A 27 -3.77 -4.55 -11.28
C ALA A 27 -4.73 -5.71 -11.57
N LYS A 28 -5.90 -5.41 -12.13
CA LYS A 28 -6.87 -6.40 -12.61
C LYS A 28 -6.68 -6.69 -14.10
N SER A 29 -7.18 -7.84 -14.54
CA SER A 29 -7.38 -8.11 -15.96
C SER A 29 -8.53 -7.26 -16.51
N CYS A 30 -8.24 -6.46 -17.54
CA CYS A 30 -9.22 -5.62 -18.20
C CYS A 30 -10.27 -6.47 -18.94
N GLN A 31 -11.55 -6.14 -18.73
CA GLN A 31 -12.65 -6.84 -19.41
C GLN A 31 -12.80 -6.31 -20.85
N PRO A 32 -13.12 -7.18 -21.82
CA PRO A 32 -13.41 -6.75 -23.18
C PRO A 32 -14.58 -5.76 -23.24
N GLY A 33 -14.47 -4.73 -24.09
CA GLY A 33 -15.52 -3.75 -24.30
C GLY A 33 -14.99 -2.34 -24.54
N ALA A 34 -15.90 -1.35 -24.55
CA ALA A 34 -15.59 0.03 -24.91
C ALA A 34 -14.48 0.68 -24.05
N MET A 35 -14.31 0.24 -22.80
CA MET A 35 -13.33 0.80 -21.86
C MET A 35 -12.02 -0.02 -21.77
N GLN A 36 -11.88 -1.09 -22.55
CA GLN A 36 -10.73 -2.00 -22.45
C GLN A 36 -9.40 -1.26 -22.64
N ALA A 37 -9.27 -0.48 -23.71
CA ALA A 37 -8.04 0.28 -24.00
C ALA A 37 -7.71 1.31 -22.90
N HIS A 38 -8.72 1.87 -22.23
CA HIS A 38 -8.51 2.80 -21.12
C HIS A 38 -8.00 2.06 -19.89
N CYS A 39 -8.61 0.92 -19.55
CA CYS A 39 -8.16 0.06 -18.46
C CYS A 39 -6.71 -0.42 -18.68
N GLU A 40 -6.36 -0.86 -19.90
CA GLU A 40 -5.01 -1.34 -20.21
C GLU A 40 -3.97 -0.23 -20.07
N ARG A 41 -4.29 0.98 -20.54
CA ARG A 41 -3.44 2.16 -20.34
C ARG A 41 -3.25 2.45 -18.86
N TRP A 42 -4.33 2.52 -18.09
CA TRP A 42 -4.26 2.78 -16.65
C TRP A 42 -3.53 1.68 -15.88
N THR A 43 -3.58 0.43 -16.34
CA THR A 43 -2.81 -0.67 -15.76
C THR A 43 -1.31 -0.42 -15.90
N LYS A 44 -0.88 0.00 -17.10
CA LYS A 44 0.53 0.35 -17.36
C LYS A 44 0.96 1.60 -16.59
N ASP A 45 0.12 2.64 -16.58
CA ASP A 45 0.42 3.90 -15.91
C ASP A 45 0.49 3.71 -14.39
N PHE A 46 -0.42 2.91 -13.81
CA PHE A 46 -0.37 2.57 -12.40
C PHE A 46 0.89 1.81 -12.02
N LYS A 47 1.31 0.82 -12.82
CA LYS A 47 2.56 0.08 -12.57
C LYS A 47 3.77 1.02 -12.57
N THR A 48 3.84 1.91 -13.57
CA THR A 48 4.91 2.90 -13.67
C THR A 48 4.88 3.88 -12.49
N ALA A 49 3.69 4.30 -12.08
CA ALA A 49 3.50 5.17 -10.92
C ALA A 49 3.93 4.48 -9.63
N LEU A 50 3.59 3.20 -9.42
CA LEU A 50 3.98 2.47 -8.22
C LEU A 50 5.50 2.38 -8.08
N GLU A 51 6.21 2.05 -9.16
CA GLU A 51 7.68 2.01 -9.18
C GLU A 51 8.31 3.36 -8.84
N ARG A 52 7.73 4.47 -9.34
CA ARG A 52 8.20 5.84 -9.05
C ARG A 52 7.81 6.30 -7.65
N ALA A 53 6.64 5.92 -7.17
CA ALA A 53 6.13 6.27 -5.85
C ALA A 53 7.03 5.70 -4.75
N HIS A 54 7.52 4.47 -4.94
CA HIS A 54 8.53 3.84 -4.08
C HIS A 54 9.90 4.53 -4.10
N LYS A 55 10.16 5.40 -5.09
CA LYS A 55 11.37 6.25 -5.17
C LYS A 55 11.14 7.67 -4.63
N GLY A 56 9.97 7.94 -4.03
CA GLY A 56 9.65 9.25 -3.44
C GLY A 56 9.05 10.25 -4.42
N ASP A 57 8.67 9.84 -5.63
CA ASP A 57 8.04 10.72 -6.59
C ASP A 57 6.62 11.10 -6.14
N HIS A 58 6.45 12.36 -5.76
CA HIS A 58 5.18 12.88 -5.21
C HIS A 58 3.99 12.71 -6.17
N GLY A 59 4.16 13.04 -7.45
CA GLY A 59 3.09 12.92 -8.44
C GLY A 59 2.68 11.45 -8.65
N ALA A 60 3.66 10.55 -8.63
CA ALA A 60 3.40 9.12 -8.71
C ALA A 60 2.67 8.58 -7.46
N GLN A 61 3.01 9.07 -6.27
CA GLN A 61 2.30 8.73 -5.03
C GLN A 61 0.83 9.16 -5.09
N VAL A 62 0.55 10.36 -5.62
CA VAL A 62 -0.82 10.86 -5.84
C VAL A 62 -1.60 9.93 -6.78
N ILE A 63 -0.99 9.49 -7.89
CA ILE A 63 -1.62 8.56 -8.84
C ILE A 63 -1.93 7.22 -8.15
N VAL A 64 -1.00 6.68 -7.37
CA VAL A 64 -1.19 5.41 -6.66
C VAL A 64 -2.36 5.52 -5.68
N ALA A 65 -2.40 6.57 -4.86
CA ALA A 65 -3.48 6.81 -3.91
C ALA A 65 -4.85 6.94 -4.61
N LEU A 66 -4.91 7.68 -5.72
CA LEU A 66 -6.12 7.88 -6.52
C LEU A 66 -6.62 6.57 -7.15
N CYS A 67 -5.73 5.76 -7.72
CA CYS A 67 -6.16 4.50 -8.32
C CYS A 67 -6.65 3.50 -7.29
N LEU A 68 -6.05 3.47 -6.10
CA LEU A 68 -6.51 2.62 -5.01
C LEU A 68 -7.89 3.05 -4.47
N SER A 69 -8.30 4.31 -4.61
CA SER A 69 -9.65 4.77 -4.21
C SER A 69 -10.71 4.63 -5.32
N SER A 70 -10.33 4.86 -6.58
CA SER A 70 -11.26 4.94 -7.72
C SER A 70 -11.30 3.69 -8.59
N GLY A 71 -10.27 2.84 -8.50
CA GLY A 71 -10.08 1.67 -9.35
C GLY A 71 -9.59 1.98 -10.77
N CYS A 72 -9.33 3.26 -11.11
CA CYS A 72 -8.76 3.69 -12.40
C CYS A 72 -9.36 2.96 -13.62
N HIS A 73 -10.68 3.04 -13.78
CA HIS A 73 -11.44 2.37 -14.85
C HIS A 73 -11.36 0.84 -14.85
N GLY A 74 -11.30 0.24 -13.66
CA GLY A 74 -11.18 -1.20 -13.50
C GLY A 74 -9.76 -1.72 -13.68
N ALA A 75 -8.78 -0.86 -13.93
CA ALA A 75 -7.37 -1.24 -13.94
C ALA A 75 -6.89 -1.68 -12.55
N VAL A 76 -7.45 -1.09 -11.49
CA VAL A 76 -7.00 -1.28 -10.11
C VAL A 76 -8.13 -1.81 -9.23
N THR A 77 -7.82 -2.78 -8.38
CA THR A 77 -8.68 -3.16 -7.25
C THR A 77 -8.75 -2.01 -6.27
N ILE A 78 -9.98 -1.55 -5.98
CA ILE A 78 -10.19 -0.53 -4.96
C ILE A 78 -9.80 -1.11 -3.60
N ASP A 79 -8.82 -0.48 -2.98
CA ASP A 79 -8.38 -0.72 -1.62
C ASP A 79 -8.25 0.64 -0.93
N ARG A 80 -9.29 0.99 -0.17
CA ARG A 80 -9.35 2.29 0.49
C ARG A 80 -8.31 2.40 1.60
N VAL A 81 -8.00 1.32 2.33
CA VAL A 81 -7.00 1.34 3.39
C VAL A 81 -5.63 1.65 2.80
N ALA A 82 -5.27 0.96 1.71
CA ALA A 82 -4.04 1.27 0.97
C ALA A 82 -4.07 2.68 0.35
N SER A 83 -5.19 3.16 -0.16
CA SER A 83 -5.32 4.55 -0.64
C SER A 83 -5.02 5.56 0.47
N CYS A 84 -5.62 5.38 1.65
CA CYS A 84 -5.36 6.23 2.83
C CYS A 84 -3.89 6.15 3.28
N SER A 85 -3.28 4.96 3.26
CA SER A 85 -1.86 4.82 3.62
C SER A 85 -0.94 5.59 2.66
N TRP A 86 -1.22 5.59 1.36
CA TRP A 86 -0.47 6.43 0.41
C TRP A 86 -0.71 7.93 0.59
N HIS A 87 -1.91 8.35 0.97
CA HIS A 87 -2.13 9.75 1.35
C HIS A 87 -1.32 10.16 2.59
N LEU A 88 -1.13 9.28 3.56
CA LEU A 88 -0.25 9.51 4.71
C LEU A 88 1.23 9.57 4.31
N VAL A 89 1.67 8.75 3.34
CA VAL A 89 3.01 8.84 2.73
C VAL A 89 3.21 10.21 2.07
N ILE A 90 2.23 10.70 1.32
CA ILE A 90 2.26 12.02 0.69
C ILE A 90 2.37 13.12 1.74
N ALA A 91 1.57 13.07 2.81
CA ALA A 91 1.65 14.02 3.91
C ALA A 91 3.05 14.01 4.58
N ASN A 92 3.74 12.87 4.55
CA ASN A 92 5.11 12.71 5.03
C ASN A 92 6.21 13.01 3.99
N SER A 93 5.87 13.40 2.77
CA SER A 93 6.87 13.62 1.71
C SER A 93 7.72 14.89 1.91
N GLY A 94 7.25 15.85 2.71
CA GLY A 94 7.82 17.20 2.77
C GLY A 94 7.44 18.09 1.58
N ALA A 95 6.69 17.55 0.60
CA ALA A 95 6.20 18.25 -0.59
C ALA A 95 4.66 18.28 -0.64
N ALA A 96 3.98 17.95 0.45
CA ALA A 96 2.53 17.89 0.51
C ALA A 96 1.90 19.26 0.24
N THR A 97 0.85 19.26 -0.59
CA THR A 97 0.05 20.44 -0.93
C THR A 97 -1.23 20.52 -0.08
N VAL A 98 -1.94 21.64 -0.18
CA VAL A 98 -3.27 21.81 0.44
C VAL A 98 -4.29 20.81 -0.11
N LEU A 99 -4.16 20.44 -1.40
CA LEU A 99 -5.02 19.45 -2.03
C LEU A 99 -4.76 18.05 -1.46
N ASP A 100 -3.50 17.70 -1.17
CA ASP A 100 -3.16 16.42 -0.56
C ASP A 100 -3.75 16.27 0.84
N ALA A 101 -3.71 17.34 1.64
CA ALA A 101 -4.34 17.35 2.95
C ALA A 101 -5.86 17.14 2.86
N SER A 102 -6.51 17.72 1.85
CA SER A 102 -7.95 17.50 1.62
C SER A 102 -8.26 16.08 1.17
N ASN A 103 -7.48 15.54 0.22
CA ASN A 103 -7.63 14.18 -0.26
C ASN A 103 -7.39 13.14 0.85
N LEU A 104 -6.39 13.36 1.70
CA LEU A 104 -6.14 12.54 2.88
C LEU A 104 -7.38 12.49 3.77
N ARG A 105 -7.90 13.66 4.14
CA ARG A 105 -9.06 13.78 5.01
C ARG A 105 -10.30 13.12 4.41
N ASP A 106 -10.56 13.35 3.12
CA ASP A 106 -11.77 12.84 2.47
C ASP A 106 -11.71 11.32 2.27
N THR A 107 -10.52 10.78 2.01
CA THR A 107 -10.30 9.32 1.89
C THR A 107 -10.35 8.62 3.24
N CYS A 108 -9.68 9.17 4.25
CA CYS A 108 -9.47 8.49 5.53
C CYS A 108 -10.60 8.72 6.55
N ARG A 109 -11.22 9.92 6.58
CA ARG A 109 -12.25 10.27 7.57
C ARG A 109 -13.41 9.27 7.69
N PRO A 110 -13.98 8.72 6.59
CA PRO A 110 -15.11 7.79 6.69
C PRO A 110 -14.72 6.38 7.18
N MET A 111 -13.44 6.09 7.41
CA MET A 111 -12.97 4.78 7.84
C MET A 111 -13.24 4.51 9.32
N THR A 112 -13.34 3.23 9.65
CA THR A 112 -13.33 2.76 11.05
C THR A 112 -11.97 3.00 11.70
N THR A 113 -11.91 3.00 13.03
CA THR A 113 -10.65 3.11 13.77
C THR A 113 -9.65 2.02 13.37
N ALA A 114 -10.10 0.77 13.24
CA ALA A 114 -9.23 -0.34 12.83
C ALA A 114 -8.60 -0.12 11.45
N GLN A 115 -9.39 0.34 10.48
CA GLN A 115 -8.88 0.67 9.13
C GLN A 115 -7.90 1.85 9.16
N LYS A 116 -8.16 2.85 10.00
CA LYS A 116 -7.25 3.99 10.20
C LYS A 116 -5.92 3.52 10.82
N ASP A 117 -5.97 2.63 11.80
CA ASP A 117 -4.78 2.06 12.44
C ASP A 117 -3.96 1.22 11.46
N GLU A 118 -4.62 0.40 10.64
CA GLU A 118 -3.99 -0.36 9.57
C GLU A 118 -3.33 0.55 8.52
N ALA A 119 -4.02 1.59 8.06
CA ALA A 119 -3.47 2.55 7.10
C ALA A 119 -2.22 3.27 7.67
N ARG A 120 -2.21 3.61 8.97
CA ARG A 120 -1.05 4.20 9.64
C ARG A 120 0.11 3.22 9.72
N ALA A 121 -0.12 1.95 10.04
CA ALA A 121 0.91 0.93 10.07
C ALA A 121 1.57 0.76 8.69
N LEU A 122 0.75 0.59 7.64
CA LEU A 122 1.23 0.48 6.26
C LEU A 122 1.99 1.73 5.80
N SER A 123 1.48 2.93 6.12
CA SER A 123 2.17 4.17 5.80
C SER A 123 3.51 4.29 6.54
N GLY A 124 3.59 3.83 7.79
CA GLY A 124 4.83 3.86 8.57
C GLY A 124 5.93 3.05 7.90
N ASP A 125 5.60 1.84 7.46
CA ASP A 125 6.52 0.98 6.71
C ASP A 125 6.95 1.62 5.39
N LEU A 126 6.01 2.20 4.64
CA LEU A 126 6.29 2.87 3.37
C LEU A 126 7.18 4.11 3.57
N VAL A 127 6.89 4.96 4.55
CA VAL A 127 7.67 6.17 4.87
C VAL A 127 9.10 5.78 5.26
N GLN A 128 9.26 4.75 6.10
CA GLN A 128 10.59 4.25 6.46
C GLN A 128 11.34 3.70 5.24
N LYS A 129 10.68 2.94 4.37
CA LYS A 129 11.31 2.38 3.14
C LYS A 129 11.71 3.47 2.15
N ILE A 130 10.83 4.44 1.90
CA ILE A 130 11.00 5.48 0.87
C ILE A 130 11.93 6.60 1.35
N TYR A 131 11.71 7.12 2.57
CA TYR A 131 12.37 8.33 3.07
C TYR A 131 13.43 8.07 4.15
N LYS A 132 13.63 6.81 4.57
CA LYS A 132 14.64 6.40 5.57
C LYS A 132 14.50 7.13 6.91
N ARG A 133 13.26 7.42 7.31
CA ARG A 133 12.93 8.08 8.57
C ARG A 133 11.60 7.59 9.13
N ALA A 134 11.40 7.78 10.43
CA ALA A 134 10.10 7.56 11.05
C ALA A 134 9.03 8.50 10.48
N PRO A 135 7.77 8.04 10.36
CA PRO A 135 6.64 8.91 10.04
C PRO A 135 6.44 9.97 11.12
N ALA A 136 6.04 11.16 10.71
CA ALA A 136 5.59 12.19 11.65
C ALA A 136 4.26 11.76 12.28
N ALA A 137 4.08 12.10 13.56
CA ALA A 137 2.77 12.02 14.18
C ALA A 137 1.83 12.97 13.44
N THR A 138 0.75 12.45 12.86
CA THR A 138 -0.27 13.24 12.17
C THR A 138 -1.63 12.98 12.81
N ASP A 139 -2.32 14.07 13.13
CA ASP A 139 -3.69 14.10 13.65
C ASP A 139 -4.73 14.30 12.53
N GLN A 140 -4.30 14.29 11.26
CA GLN A 140 -5.13 14.67 10.12
C GLN A 140 -6.15 13.61 9.67
N MET A 141 -6.41 12.57 10.47
CA MET A 141 -7.32 11.45 10.17
C MET A 141 -8.55 11.40 11.07
#